data_AF-A0A1Q7SJG8-F1
#
_entry.id   AF-A0A1Q7SJG8-F1
#
_cell.length_a   1.000
_cell.length_b   1.000
_cell.length_c   1.000
_cell.angle_alpha   90.00
_cell.angle_beta   90.00
_cell.angle_gamma   90.00
#
_symmetry.space_group_name_H-M   'P 1'
#
loop_
_entity.id
_entity.type
_entity.pdbx_description
1 polymer ?
#
loop_
_entity_poly.entity_id
_entity_poly.type
_entity_poly.pdbx_seq_one_letter_code
_entity_poly.pdbx_strand_id
1 'polypeptide(L)'
;MRFKILMAAVLLVSVVHAKEPKHYQTGVLLQMDSVECGVDEKSGKSFAGEMLGTDSGHKKTHALLCQEYLLQSDHVIYRVRPKDDKHPVLLPVGERAQFRMEKDKMILRVEDLDDKNREYVVVSMTPREDSKPPETAASSRANHLQ
;
A
#
# COMPACT_ATOMS: atom_id res chain seq x y z
N MET A 1 21.70 -45.01 -33.34
CA MET A 1 22.24 -44.10 -32.29
C MET A 1 21.85 -42.63 -32.49
N ARG A 2 21.80 -42.11 -33.74
CA ARG A 2 21.46 -40.69 -34.02
C ARG A 2 20.03 -40.27 -33.59
N PHE A 3 19.05 -41.17 -33.67
CA PHE A 3 17.67 -40.88 -33.27
C PHE A 3 17.48 -40.72 -31.75
N LYS A 4 18.31 -41.41 -30.94
CA LYS A 4 18.30 -41.27 -29.47
C LYS A 4 18.87 -39.91 -29.02
N ILE A 5 19.82 -39.37 -29.78
CA ILE A 5 20.42 -38.05 -29.52
C ILE A 5 19.41 -36.94 -29.87
N LEU A 6 18.64 -37.11 -30.95
CA LEU A 6 17.58 -36.17 -31.34
C LEU A 6 16.46 -36.09 -30.29
N MET A 7 16.04 -37.22 -29.72
CA MET A 7 15.03 -37.23 -28.65
C MET A 7 15.54 -36.59 -27.34
N ALA A 8 16.82 -36.74 -27.01
CA ALA A 8 17.41 -36.11 -25.82
C ALA A 8 17.52 -34.58 -25.96
N ALA A 9 17.73 -34.06 -27.17
CA ALA A 9 17.83 -32.62 -27.42
C ALA A 9 16.46 -31.90 -27.32
N VAL A 10 15.36 -32.58 -27.67
CA VAL A 10 14.00 -32.00 -27.60
C VAL A 10 13.51 -31.83 -26.15
N LEU A 11 13.99 -32.65 -25.21
CA LEU A 11 13.61 -32.56 -23.79
C LEU A 11 14.31 -31.44 -23.01
N LEU A 12 15.36 -30.81 -23.56
CA LEU A 12 16.14 -29.76 -22.87
C LEU A 12 15.63 -28.33 -23.11
N VAL A 13 14.64 -28.13 -24.01
CA VAL A 13 14.13 -26.79 -24.38
C VAL A 13 12.99 -26.32 -23.46
N SER A 14 12.40 -27.19 -22.63
CA SER A 14 11.21 -26.88 -21.82
C SER A 14 11.48 -26.18 -20.48
N VAL A 15 12.73 -25.81 -20.16
CA VAL A 15 13.12 -25.11 -18.92
C VAL A 15 13.32 -23.60 -19.12
N VAL A 16 12.58 -22.97 -20.03
CA VAL A 16 12.40 -21.52 -19.98
C VAL A 16 11.40 -21.22 -18.87
N HIS A 17 11.96 -20.83 -17.72
CA HIS A 17 11.27 -20.41 -16.52
C HIS A 17 10.02 -19.55 -16.81
N ALA A 18 8.85 -20.11 -16.53
CA ALA A 18 7.63 -19.34 -16.38
C ALA A 18 7.75 -18.48 -15.10
N LYS A 19 8.42 -17.33 -15.21
CA LYS A 19 8.28 -16.27 -14.21
C LYS A 19 6.92 -15.64 -14.47
N GLU A 20 5.89 -16.11 -13.78
CA GLU A 20 4.54 -15.57 -13.90
C GLU A 20 4.59 -14.04 -13.83
N PRO A 21 3.98 -13.34 -14.80
CA PRO A 21 3.99 -11.89 -14.80
C PRO A 21 3.33 -11.42 -13.51
N LYS A 22 4.06 -10.64 -12.71
CA LYS A 22 3.52 -10.04 -11.49
C LYS A 22 2.36 -9.14 -11.91
N HIS A 23 1.15 -9.48 -11.51
CA HIS A 23 -0.05 -8.74 -11.88
C HIS A 23 -0.04 -7.38 -11.18
N TYR A 24 0.30 -6.33 -11.94
CA TYR A 24 0.16 -4.95 -11.47
C TYR A 24 -1.27 -4.46 -11.72
N GLN A 25 -1.79 -3.74 -10.75
CA GLN A 25 -3.01 -2.94 -10.86
C GLN A 25 -2.61 -1.48 -11.07
N THR A 26 -3.52 -0.69 -11.62
CA THR A 26 -3.29 0.75 -11.81
C THR A 26 -4.19 1.53 -10.86
N GLY A 27 -3.68 2.66 -10.38
CA GLY A 27 -4.44 3.63 -9.61
C GLY A 27 -3.91 5.04 -9.80
N VAL A 28 -4.59 6.00 -9.20
CA VAL A 28 -4.21 7.42 -9.22
C VAL A 28 -3.97 7.88 -7.78
N LEU A 29 -2.86 8.60 -7.57
CA LEU A 29 -2.58 9.25 -6.30
C LEU A 29 -3.43 10.51 -6.17
N LEU A 30 -4.45 10.48 -5.33
CA LEU A 30 -5.41 11.59 -5.20
C LEU A 30 -4.91 12.71 -4.30
N GLN A 31 -4.24 12.36 -3.21
CA GLN A 31 -3.89 13.30 -2.15
C GLN A 31 -2.76 12.76 -1.29
N MET A 32 -2.07 13.69 -0.63
CA MET A 32 -1.11 13.45 0.42
C MET A 32 -1.56 14.20 1.69
N ASP A 33 -1.65 13.49 2.80
CA ASP A 33 -2.01 14.01 4.12
C ASP A 33 -0.86 13.83 5.12
N SER A 34 -0.82 14.71 6.13
CA SER A 34 0.04 14.58 7.29
C SER A 34 -0.83 14.22 8.48
N VAL A 35 -0.68 13.01 9.02
CA VAL A 35 -1.55 12.49 10.09
C VAL A 35 -0.74 12.14 11.32
N GLU A 36 -1.35 12.29 12.49
CA GLU A 36 -0.76 11.81 13.74
C GLU A 36 -0.68 10.29 13.73
N CYS A 37 0.52 9.76 13.91
CA CYS A 37 0.81 8.35 13.75
C CYS A 37 1.59 7.71 14.90
N GLY A 38 2.03 8.52 15.86
CA GLY A 38 2.79 8.06 17.01
C GLY A 38 3.05 9.21 17.97
N VAL A 39 3.81 8.94 19.03
CA VAL A 39 4.25 9.94 19.99
C VAL A 39 5.77 9.86 20.12
N ASP A 40 6.45 10.99 20.00
CA ASP A 40 7.86 11.10 20.32
C ASP A 40 7.97 11.49 21.80
N GLU A 41 8.30 10.51 22.64
CA GLU A 41 8.79 10.81 23.99
C GLU A 41 10.24 11.25 23.84
N LYS A 42 10.46 12.56 23.76
CA LYS A 42 11.80 13.14 23.82
C LYS A 42 12.36 12.97 25.23
N SER A 43 12.81 11.76 25.57
CA SER A 43 13.56 11.47 26.79
C SER A 43 14.96 12.07 26.61
N GLY A 44 15.07 13.38 26.88
CA GLY A 44 16.36 14.04 27.01
C GLY A 44 17.14 13.35 28.15
N LYS A 45 18.07 12.46 27.79
CA LYS A 45 19.04 11.84 28.71
C LYS A 45 18.41 11.17 29.94
N SER A 46 17.84 9.98 29.81
CA SER A 46 17.64 9.11 30.98
C SER A 46 18.06 7.67 30.69
N PHE A 47 19.37 7.48 30.60
CA PHE A 47 19.98 6.20 30.98
C PHE A 47 20.88 6.34 32.22
N ALA A 48 21.01 7.56 32.77
CA ALA A 48 21.77 7.86 33.99
C ALA A 48 20.91 8.49 35.11
N GLY A 49 19.61 8.70 34.89
CA GLY A 49 18.72 9.41 35.83
C GLY A 49 17.95 8.51 36.81
N GLU A 50 17.91 7.20 36.58
CA GLU A 50 17.08 6.27 37.37
C GLU A 50 17.64 5.95 38.78
N MET A 51 18.72 6.62 39.19
CA MET A 51 19.30 6.49 40.53
C MET A 51 18.95 7.66 41.47
N LEU A 52 18.35 8.75 40.97
CA LEU A 52 18.05 9.93 41.81
C LEU A 52 16.56 10.26 41.72
N GLY A 53 15.79 9.72 42.67
CA GLY A 53 14.36 9.91 42.82
C GLY A 53 13.97 11.34 43.20
N THR A 54 14.10 12.27 42.26
CA THR A 54 13.58 13.64 42.40
C THR A 54 13.08 14.20 41.08
N ASP A 55 11.89 14.77 41.15
CA ASP A 55 11.23 15.72 40.25
C ASP A 55 10.20 15.16 39.24
N SER A 56 8.94 15.39 39.62
CA SER A 56 7.76 15.66 38.80
C SER A 56 8.03 16.04 37.34
N GLY A 57 8.09 15.03 36.48
CA GLY A 57 7.02 14.79 35.51
C GLY A 57 6.63 15.95 34.58
N HIS A 58 7.57 16.53 33.83
CA HIS A 58 7.25 17.25 32.59
C HIS A 58 7.77 16.48 31.38
N LYS A 59 7.11 15.37 31.04
CA LYS A 59 7.25 14.71 29.73
C LYS A 59 6.51 15.54 28.68
N LYS A 60 7.24 16.25 27.82
CA LYS A 60 6.66 16.86 26.61
C LYS A 60 6.52 15.78 25.54
N THR A 61 5.38 15.11 25.50
CA THR A 61 5.01 14.19 24.42
C THR A 61 4.62 15.02 23.20
N HIS A 62 5.34 14.89 22.09
CA HIS A 62 4.95 15.49 20.82
C HIS A 62 4.34 14.42 19.92
N ALA A 63 3.19 14.71 19.30
CA ALA A 63 2.60 13.83 18.30
C ALA A 63 3.52 13.77 17.08
N LEU A 64 3.90 12.55 16.68
CA LEU A 64 4.61 12.29 15.43
C LEU A 64 3.63 12.36 14.27
N LEU A 65 4.00 13.11 13.24
CA LEU A 65 3.24 13.24 12.01
C LEU A 65 3.85 12.33 10.94
N CYS A 66 3.03 11.48 10.33
CA CYS A 66 3.41 10.61 9.22
C CYS A 66 2.70 11.03 7.94
N GLN A 67 3.36 10.75 6.84
CA GLN A 67 2.85 11.02 5.51
C GLN A 67 1.95 9.88 5.03
N GLU A 68 0.70 10.18 4.74
CA GLU A 68 -0.25 9.23 4.15
C GLU A 68 -0.69 9.67 2.76
N TYR A 69 -0.87 8.70 1.88
CA TYR A 69 -1.32 8.91 0.51
C TYR A 69 -2.63 8.19 0.26
N LEU A 70 -3.50 8.81 -0.54
CA LEU A 70 -4.70 8.19 -1.07
C LEU A 70 -4.44 7.68 -2.49
N LEU A 71 -4.43 6.36 -2.65
CA LEU A 71 -4.34 5.70 -3.95
C LEU A 71 -5.72 5.15 -4.32
N GLN A 72 -6.33 5.71 -5.37
CA GLN A 72 -7.60 5.23 -5.88
C GLN A 72 -7.39 4.25 -7.04
N SER A 73 -7.88 3.03 -6.88
CA SER A 73 -8.06 2.08 -7.98
C SER A 73 -9.51 2.06 -8.47
N ASP A 74 -9.85 1.12 -9.35
CA ASP A 74 -11.19 1.00 -9.93
C ASP A 74 -12.32 0.89 -8.89
N HIS A 75 -12.08 0.13 -7.81
CA HIS A 75 -13.10 -0.20 -6.81
C HIS A 75 -12.75 0.20 -5.38
N VAL A 76 -11.49 0.54 -5.09
CA VAL A 76 -11.01 0.75 -3.71
C VAL A 76 -10.12 1.98 -3.65
N ILE A 77 -10.27 2.74 -2.58
CA ILE A 77 -9.38 3.81 -2.16
C ILE A 77 -8.52 3.27 -1.02
N TYR A 78 -7.21 3.21 -1.25
CA TYR A 78 -6.21 2.79 -0.27
C TYR A 78 -5.61 4.01 0.41
N ARG A 79 -5.53 4.00 1.75
CA ARG A 79 -4.62 4.87 2.50
C ARG A 79 -3.31 4.13 2.69
N VAL A 80 -2.22 4.71 2.21
CA VAL A 80 -0.90 4.08 2.25
C VAL A 80 0.14 4.98 2.87
N ARG A 81 1.08 4.40 3.60
CA ARG A 81 2.20 5.10 4.25
C ARG A 81 3.54 4.53 3.77
N PRO A 82 4.58 5.34 3.55
CA PRO A 82 5.92 4.83 3.32
C PRO A 82 6.32 3.86 4.42
N LYS A 83 6.97 2.75 4.08
CA LYS A 83 7.50 1.83 5.10
C LYS A 83 8.78 2.36 5.77
N ASP A 84 9.54 3.17 5.04
CA ASP A 84 10.75 3.84 5.55
C ASP A 84 10.47 5.33 5.74
N ASP A 85 10.32 5.73 7.00
CA ASP A 85 10.07 7.12 7.40
C ASP A 85 11.35 7.98 7.44
N LYS A 86 12.55 7.40 7.22
CA LYS A 86 13.81 8.16 7.29
C LYS A 86 14.05 9.04 6.07
N HIS A 87 13.66 8.56 4.90
CA HIS A 87 13.81 9.29 3.63
C HIS A 87 12.57 9.09 2.74
N PRO A 88 11.39 9.54 3.19
CA PRO A 88 10.17 9.39 2.40
C PRO A 88 10.29 10.22 1.12
N VAL A 89 10.17 9.55 -0.02
CA VAL A 89 10.12 10.22 -1.32
C VAL A 89 8.72 10.75 -1.51
N LEU A 90 8.60 12.05 -1.79
CA LEU A 90 7.32 12.67 -2.15
C LEU A 90 6.83 12.09 -3.49
N LEU A 91 5.67 11.45 -3.46
CA LEU A 91 4.98 11.02 -4.67
C LEU A 91 4.18 12.18 -5.26
N PRO A 92 4.18 12.36 -6.60
CA PRO A 92 3.40 13.37 -7.26
C PRO A 92 1.90 13.01 -7.19
N VAL A 93 1.11 13.95 -6.69
CA VAL A 93 -0.36 13.85 -6.63
C VAL A 93 -0.95 14.17 -8.00
N GLY A 94 -2.00 13.44 -8.38
CA GLY A 94 -2.64 13.50 -9.70
C GLY A 94 -2.12 12.45 -10.67
N GLU A 95 -0.98 11.83 -10.36
CA GLU A 95 -0.31 10.91 -11.29
C GLU A 95 -0.76 9.46 -11.15
N ARG A 96 -0.61 8.74 -12.27
CA ARG A 96 -0.84 7.31 -12.34
C ARG A 96 0.29 6.54 -11.68
N ALA A 97 -0.11 5.51 -10.94
CA ALA A 97 0.80 4.59 -10.30
C ALA A 97 0.35 3.15 -10.52
N GLN A 98 1.33 2.28 -10.76
CA GLN A 98 1.15 0.84 -10.79
C GLN A 98 1.47 0.28 -9.42
N PHE A 99 0.64 -0.62 -8.94
CA PHE A 99 0.85 -1.26 -7.65
C PHE A 99 0.53 -2.73 -7.69
N ARG A 100 1.11 -3.45 -6.74
CA ARG A 100 0.75 -4.84 -6.47
C ARG A 100 0.92 -5.14 -4.99
N MET A 101 0.14 -6.09 -4.50
CA MET A 101 0.25 -6.54 -3.13
C MET A 101 1.33 -7.62 -3.03
N GLU A 102 2.25 -7.48 -2.08
CA GLU A 102 3.18 -8.51 -1.65
C GLU A 102 3.00 -8.77 -0.17
N LYS A 103 2.28 -9.84 0.19
CA LYS A 103 2.02 -10.22 1.59
C LYS A 103 1.33 -9.09 2.37
N ASP A 104 2.10 -8.38 3.19
CA ASP A 104 1.70 -7.33 4.12
C ASP A 104 1.98 -5.90 3.61
N LYS A 105 2.56 -5.77 2.41
CA LYS A 105 2.96 -4.48 1.83
C LYS A 105 2.45 -4.30 0.42
N MET A 106 2.24 -3.03 0.05
CA MET A 106 2.00 -2.59 -1.31
C MET A 106 3.34 -2.19 -1.95
N ILE A 107 3.61 -2.74 -3.13
CA ILE A 107 4.74 -2.31 -3.95
C ILE A 107 4.21 -1.33 -4.97
N LEU A 108 4.59 -0.06 -4.84
CA LEU A 108 4.12 1.04 -5.67
C LEU A 108 5.22 1.53 -6.62
N ARG A 109 4.84 1.80 -7.88
CA ARG A 109 5.66 2.40 -8.93
C ARG A 109 4.87 3.55 -9.55
N VAL A 110 5.45 4.75 -9.58
CA VAL A 110 4.83 5.92 -10.22
C VAL A 110 5.44 6.09 -11.59
N GLU A 111 4.59 6.22 -12.62
CA GLU A 111 5.01 6.20 -14.04
C GLU A 111 5.90 7.41 -14.39
N ASP A 112 5.58 8.60 -13.89
CA ASP A 112 6.29 9.84 -14.25
C ASP A 112 7.42 10.27 -13.29
N LEU A 113 7.77 9.43 -12.30
CA LEU A 113 8.79 9.78 -11.30
C LEU A 113 10.17 9.19 -11.61
N ASP A 114 10.37 7.91 -11.31
CA ASP A 114 11.63 7.20 -11.55
C ASP A 114 11.46 5.70 -11.77
N ASP A 115 10.21 5.24 -11.94
CA ASP A 115 9.87 3.85 -12.17
C ASP A 115 10.36 2.84 -11.11
N LYS A 116 10.81 3.32 -9.94
CA LYS A 116 11.30 2.43 -8.87
C LYS A 116 10.16 1.87 -8.05
N ASN A 117 10.33 0.61 -7.66
CA ASN A 117 9.49 -0.06 -6.69
C ASN A 117 9.73 0.51 -5.29
N ARG A 118 8.67 0.95 -4.63
CA ARG A 118 8.68 1.44 -3.25
C ARG A 118 7.74 0.63 -2.39
N GLU A 119 8.17 0.36 -1.16
CA GLU A 119 7.35 -0.38 -0.19
C GLU A 119 6.48 0.58 0.61
N TYR A 120 5.18 0.32 0.59
CA TYR A 120 4.16 1.05 1.32
C TYR A 120 3.38 0.08 2.22
N VAL A 121 2.98 0.55 3.39
CA VAL A 121 2.03 -0.14 4.27
C VAL A 121 0.63 0.36 3.96
N VAL A 122 -0.34 -0.54 3.87
CA VAL A 122 -1.75 -0.18 3.71
C VAL A 122 -2.35 0.06 5.09
N VAL A 123 -2.76 1.30 5.34
CA VAL A 123 -3.36 1.74 6.62
C VAL A 123 -4.86 1.43 6.63
N SER A 124 -5.56 1.71 5.53
CA SER A 124 -6.99 1.42 5.39
C SER A 124 -7.40 1.19 3.94
N MET A 125 -8.51 0.50 3.75
CA MET A 125 -9.14 0.27 2.44
C MET A 125 -10.61 0.67 2.51
N THR A 126 -11.03 1.58 1.64
CA THR A 126 -12.42 2.03 1.56
C THR A 126 -12.98 1.75 0.15
N PRO A 127 -14.11 1.02 0.00
CA PRO A 127 -14.75 0.85 -1.30
C PRO A 127 -15.13 2.19 -1.91
N ARG A 128 -15.02 2.31 -3.24
CA ARG A 128 -15.42 3.52 -3.95
C ARG A 128 -16.93 3.53 -4.15
N GLU A 129 -17.60 4.59 -3.71
CA GLU A 129 -19.07 4.71 -3.79
C GLU A 129 -19.59 4.66 -5.23
N ASP A 130 -18.87 5.28 -6.17
CA ASP A 130 -19.22 5.30 -7.60
C ASP A 130 -19.12 3.92 -8.28
N SER A 131 -18.48 2.95 -7.65
CA SER A 131 -18.22 1.63 -8.23
C SER A 131 -19.29 0.60 -7.88
N LYS A 132 -20.29 0.96 -7.05
CA LYS A 132 -21.43 0.08 -6.74
C LYS A 132 -22.30 -0.04 -8.00
N PRO A 133 -22.53 -1.26 -8.54
CA PRO A 133 -23.52 -1.41 -9.61
C PRO A 133 -24.86 -0.88 -9.10
N PRO A 134 -25.66 -0.19 -9.94
CA PRO A 134 -26.94 0.34 -9.51
C PRO A 134 -27.77 -0.82 -8.96
N GLU A 135 -27.98 -0.83 -7.65
CA GLU A 135 -28.97 -1.70 -7.02
C GLU A 135 -30.26 -1.40 -7.75
N THR A 136 -30.70 -2.37 -8.54
CA THR A 136 -32.00 -2.32 -9.17
C THR A 136 -32.99 -2.16 -8.02
N ALA A 137 -33.51 -0.95 -7.86
CA ALA A 137 -34.71 -0.69 -7.09
C ALA A 137 -35.83 -1.49 -7.78
N ALA A 138 -35.90 -2.77 -7.46
CA ALA A 138 -36.95 -3.66 -7.89
C ALA A 138 -38.22 -3.18 -7.23
N SER A 139 -38.94 -2.37 -7.99
CA SER A 139 -40.37 -2.18 -7.93
C SER A 139 -41.07 -3.54 -7.82
N SER A 140 -41.40 -3.95 -6.61
CA SER A 140 -42.55 -4.83 -6.35
C SER A 140 -43.76 -3.94 -6.04
N ARG A 141 -44.36 -3.41 -7.10
CA ARG A 141 -45.75 -2.97 -7.12
C ARG A 141 -46.67 -4.15 -6.84
N ALA A 142 -47.76 -3.85 -6.14
CA ALA A 142 -49.07 -4.52 -6.17
C ALA A 142 -49.15 -5.98 -5.68
N ASN A 143 -49.72 -6.15 -4.48
CA ASN A 143 -50.91 -7.01 -4.24
C ASN A 143 -51.33 -6.90 -2.77
N HIS A 144 -52.26 -6.01 -2.45
CA HIS A 144 -53.13 -6.18 -1.29
C HIS A 144 -54.49 -5.52 -1.56
N LEU A 145 -55.30 -6.19 -2.37
CA LEU A 145 -56.75 -6.04 -2.37
C LEU A 145 -57.33 -7.42 -2.07
N GLN A 146 -57.65 -7.65 -0.81
CA GLN A 146 -58.70 -8.57 -0.38
C GLN A 146 -59.17 -8.16 1.02
#